data_AF-A0A1B5L1T1-F1
#
_entry.id   AF-A0A1B5L1T1-F1
#
_cell.length_a   1.000
_cell.length_b   1.000
_cell.length_c   1.000
_cell.angle_alpha   90.00
_cell.angle_beta   90.00
_cell.angle_gamma   90.00
#
_symmetry.space_group_name_H-M   'P 1'
#
loop_
_entity.id
_entity.type
_entity.pdbx_description
1 polymer ?
#
loop_
_entity_poly.entity_id
_entity_poly.type
_entity_poly.pdbx_seq_one_letter_code
_entity_poly.pdbx_strand_id
1 'polypeptide(L)'
;MSHNISARRILDDADLRRQQASTNNRANGEDGVIEVEATVTESRTRKRRRTSPNCAADESKLKKKQEAKAIEKIKASKAYKKRKKHAADDDDDDDDDEIARAIFESRHAPLPGQMENCAICDKRFTVTPYSVSGPEGGLLCAPCGREVARERQGSQPKKRPKKQAGGVGSRRSIQSRILDGDVGTKSLATLCVQTLAKNVDMAESLGDLPEHLIDKIARIFSKRRLLRPETLPLFAQPSTESINIYDGAKLGDRDYVSIFQVAPNLRRFKARAAIQFKDEVMDYLLSRDIALESFYLHGANLLSEEKWHEFFMKKGQSLTGVQVYYTDKHFGDDTIDIMATYTPNLRRLKVENNQKMTSKGVESMGGLSSLEHLGLQLQNSPSPTAINGALSKIGPKLKTLSLKIVPDADDSVLQTIHESCSSLTKLRITESEKMTDRGFVDLFTNWRNPPLGLVDLQKCRYIDATHPRTNDDGVGLCGEGFKALMAHSGRHLVDLNVHACRHISQQAFEDAFNEKAHYPELKRLEISFCEEVTDFILGSIFRACPKIKEVNVFGCMKVKEVRVPRGVILVGVPNAQGMITEGID
;
A
#
# COMPACT_ATOMS: atom_id res chain seq x y z
N MET A 1 -28.17 4.53 13.04
CA MET A 1 -29.16 3.47 12.75
C MET A 1 -28.64 2.66 11.57
N SER A 2 -28.24 1.41 11.81
CA SER A 2 -27.65 0.52 10.80
C SER A 2 -28.76 -0.19 10.02
N HIS A 3 -28.87 0.07 8.72
CA HIS A 3 -29.79 -0.64 7.83
C HIS A 3 -29.27 -2.05 7.52
N ASN A 4 -29.76 -3.05 8.25
CA ASN A 4 -29.55 -4.46 7.93
C ASN A 4 -30.37 -4.83 6.68
N ILE A 5 -29.71 -4.99 5.54
CA ILE A 5 -30.33 -5.55 4.33
C ILE A 5 -30.32 -7.08 4.49
N SER A 6 -31.52 -7.68 4.50
CA SER A 6 -31.71 -9.13 4.62
C SER A 6 -31.18 -9.87 3.38
N ALA A 7 -30.49 -11.00 3.58
CA ALA A 7 -30.01 -11.87 2.50
C ALA A 7 -31.13 -12.32 1.54
N ARG A 8 -32.37 -12.34 2.02
CA ARG A 8 -33.56 -12.63 1.20
C ARG A 8 -33.82 -11.54 0.15
N ARG A 9 -33.68 -10.26 0.51
CA ARG A 9 -33.79 -9.13 -0.44
C ARG A 9 -32.73 -9.19 -1.54
N ILE A 10 -31.53 -9.69 -1.24
CA ILE A 10 -30.46 -9.82 -2.24
C ILE A 10 -30.79 -10.90 -3.28
N LEU A 11 -31.41 -12.01 -2.84
CA LEU A 11 -31.89 -13.07 -3.72
C LEU A 11 -33.07 -12.59 -4.58
N ASP A 12 -34.05 -11.94 -3.95
CA ASP A 12 -35.22 -11.41 -4.66
C ASP A 12 -34.81 -10.36 -5.71
N ASP A 13 -33.88 -9.45 -5.38
CA ASP A 13 -33.32 -8.47 -6.34
C ASP A 13 -32.47 -9.11 -7.45
N ALA A 14 -31.87 -10.27 -7.20
CA ALA A 14 -31.13 -11.01 -8.21
C ALA A 14 -32.08 -11.72 -9.19
N ASP A 15 -33.18 -12.27 -8.68
CA ASP A 15 -34.21 -12.91 -9.50
C ASP A 15 -35.00 -11.88 -10.31
N LEU A 16 -35.29 -10.71 -9.74
CA LEU A 16 -35.92 -9.60 -10.46
C LEU A 16 -35.05 -9.12 -11.64
N ARG A 17 -33.73 -9.03 -11.43
CA ARG A 17 -32.78 -8.66 -12.50
C ARG A 17 -32.68 -9.70 -13.60
N ARG A 18 -32.80 -11.00 -13.27
CA ARG A 18 -32.86 -12.06 -14.28
C ARG A 18 -34.16 -12.01 -15.09
N GLN A 19 -35.28 -11.74 -14.43
CA GLN A 19 -36.58 -11.58 -15.10
C GLN A 19 -36.57 -10.36 -16.04
N GLN A 20 -36.00 -9.23 -15.60
CA GLN A 20 -35.85 -8.03 -16.44
C GLN A 20 -34.90 -8.25 -17.63
N ALA A 21 -33.84 -9.04 -17.47
CA ALA A 21 -32.97 -9.43 -18.59
C ALA A 21 -33.70 -10.32 -19.60
N SER A 22 -34.60 -11.20 -19.14
CA SER A 22 -35.41 -12.05 -20.01
C SER A 22 -36.50 -11.30 -20.78
N THR A 23 -37.07 -10.24 -20.18
CA THR A 23 -38.06 -9.38 -20.86
C THR A 23 -37.40 -8.44 -21.87
N ASN A 24 -36.19 -7.92 -21.58
CA ASN A 24 -35.42 -7.14 -22.57
C ASN A 24 -34.97 -7.97 -23.77
N ASN A 25 -34.64 -9.26 -23.58
CA ASN A 25 -34.35 -10.16 -24.70
C ASN A 25 -35.58 -10.48 -25.56
N ARG A 26 -36.80 -10.43 -25.01
CA ARG A 26 -38.05 -10.58 -25.77
C ARG A 26 -38.45 -9.32 -26.56
N ALA A 27 -38.03 -8.13 -26.14
CA ALA A 27 -38.35 -6.87 -26.83
C ALA A 27 -37.46 -6.59 -28.06
N ASN A 28 -36.30 -7.24 -28.17
CA ASN A 28 -35.32 -7.01 -29.24
C ASN A 28 -35.35 -8.02 -30.42
N GLY A 29 -36.42 -8.81 -30.57
CA GLY A 29 -36.69 -9.54 -31.81
C GLY A 29 -35.69 -10.64 -32.18
N GLU A 30 -35.06 -11.31 -31.21
CA GLU A 30 -34.35 -12.57 -31.44
C GLU A 30 -35.27 -13.75 -31.15
N ASP A 31 -36.12 -14.08 -32.13
CA ASP A 31 -37.03 -15.21 -32.04
C ASP A 31 -36.33 -16.52 -32.45
N GLY A 32 -36.47 -17.55 -31.60
CA GLY A 32 -36.37 -18.94 -32.04
C GLY A 32 -35.42 -19.83 -31.26
N VAL A 33 -35.79 -20.24 -30.04
CA VAL A 33 -35.95 -21.68 -29.74
C VAL A 33 -37.11 -21.86 -28.75
N ILE A 34 -38.14 -22.55 -29.23
CA ILE A 34 -39.25 -23.05 -28.42
C ILE A 34 -38.72 -24.19 -27.53
N GLU A 35 -38.68 -23.96 -26.22
CA GLU A 35 -38.74 -25.02 -25.22
C GLU A 35 -40.14 -25.62 -25.27
N VAL A 36 -40.22 -26.91 -25.56
CA VAL A 36 -41.44 -27.69 -25.30
C VAL A 36 -41.28 -28.25 -23.89
N GLU A 37 -41.97 -27.63 -22.94
CA GLU A 37 -42.19 -28.21 -21.61
C GLU A 37 -42.95 -29.54 -21.75
N ALA A 38 -42.47 -30.56 -21.03
CA ALA A 38 -43.30 -31.68 -20.62
C ALA A 38 -42.85 -32.15 -19.23
N THR A 39 -43.38 -31.45 -18.23
CA THR A 39 -43.63 -32.00 -16.90
C THR A 39 -44.59 -33.19 -17.01
N VAL A 40 -44.17 -34.36 -16.53
CA VAL A 40 -45.09 -35.38 -16.00
C VAL A 40 -44.43 -36.04 -14.79
N THR A 41 -44.72 -35.50 -13.60
CA THR A 41 -45.02 -36.25 -12.38
C THR A 41 -45.89 -37.46 -12.73
N GLU A 42 -45.66 -38.69 -12.28
CA GLU A 42 -45.78 -39.11 -10.88
C GLU A 42 -45.56 -40.64 -10.77
N SER A 43 -45.29 -41.12 -9.55
CA SER A 43 -45.73 -42.43 -9.04
C SER A 43 -45.01 -43.72 -9.51
N ARG A 44 -44.04 -44.20 -8.71
CA ARG A 44 -43.81 -45.65 -8.52
C ARG A 44 -44.46 -46.11 -7.22
N THR A 45 -45.76 -46.35 -7.26
CA THR A 45 -46.36 -47.44 -6.48
C THR A 45 -46.05 -48.76 -7.17
N ARG A 46 -45.61 -49.74 -6.38
CA ARG A 46 -45.25 -51.10 -6.79
C ARG A 46 -46.38 -51.77 -7.59
N LYS A 47 -46.06 -52.32 -8.78
CA LYS A 47 -46.62 -53.60 -9.22
C LYS A 47 -45.68 -54.33 -10.19
N ARG A 48 -45.35 -55.57 -9.80
CA ARG A 48 -44.61 -56.56 -10.59
C ARG A 48 -45.37 -56.88 -11.87
N ARG A 49 -44.69 -56.98 -13.00
CA ARG A 49 -45.05 -57.94 -14.06
C ARG A 49 -43.79 -58.45 -14.78
N ARG A 50 -43.79 -59.76 -14.98
CA ARG A 50 -42.69 -60.61 -15.46
C ARG A 50 -42.66 -60.65 -17.00
N THR A 51 -41.45 -60.61 -17.56
CA THR A 51 -40.89 -61.34 -18.74
C THR A 51 -41.69 -61.50 -20.04
N SER A 52 -41.04 -61.17 -21.18
CA SER A 52 -40.78 -62.10 -22.30
C SER A 52 -39.72 -61.54 -23.30
N PRO A 53 -38.93 -62.38 -24.02
CA PRO A 53 -37.62 -61.97 -24.58
C PRO A 53 -37.59 -61.54 -26.07
N ASN A 54 -38.74 -61.39 -26.74
CA ASN A 54 -38.77 -61.26 -28.21
C ASN A 54 -39.00 -59.84 -28.78
N CYS A 55 -38.84 -58.77 -27.99
CA CYS A 55 -38.99 -57.38 -28.49
C CYS A 55 -37.67 -56.59 -28.62
N ALA A 56 -36.52 -57.18 -28.25
CA ALA A 56 -35.25 -56.45 -28.21
C ALA A 56 -34.71 -56.07 -29.60
N ALA A 57 -34.99 -56.88 -30.62
CA ALA A 57 -34.51 -56.63 -31.98
C ALA A 57 -35.25 -55.47 -32.67
N ASP A 58 -36.56 -55.32 -32.43
CA ASP A 58 -37.37 -54.24 -33.01
C ASP A 58 -37.18 -52.91 -32.27
N GLU A 59 -37.01 -52.91 -30.95
CA GLU A 59 -36.64 -51.70 -30.19
C GLU A 59 -35.25 -51.16 -30.57
N SER A 60 -34.28 -52.05 -30.84
CA SER A 60 -32.94 -51.68 -31.28
C SER A 60 -32.95 -50.98 -32.64
N LYS A 61 -33.74 -51.48 -33.60
CA LYS A 61 -33.89 -50.86 -34.93
C LYS A 61 -34.61 -49.51 -34.84
N LEU A 62 -35.62 -49.38 -33.97
CA LEU A 62 -36.32 -48.11 -33.77
C LEU A 62 -35.41 -47.03 -33.15
N LYS A 63 -34.59 -47.40 -32.15
CA LYS A 63 -33.62 -46.50 -31.50
C LYS A 63 -32.53 -46.04 -32.47
N LYS A 64 -31.94 -46.94 -33.26
CA LYS A 64 -30.94 -46.57 -34.29
C LYS A 64 -31.51 -45.62 -35.35
N LYS A 65 -32.79 -45.78 -35.72
CA LYS A 65 -33.46 -44.89 -36.68
C LYS A 65 -33.78 -43.51 -36.09
N GLN A 66 -34.06 -43.42 -34.79
CA GLN A 66 -34.26 -42.15 -34.09
C GLN A 66 -32.94 -41.41 -33.86
N GLU A 67 -31.87 -42.12 -33.53
CA GLU A 67 -30.52 -41.58 -33.36
C GLU A 67 -29.97 -41.02 -34.67
N ALA A 68 -30.12 -41.74 -35.79
CA ALA A 68 -29.73 -41.25 -37.11
C ALA A 68 -30.47 -39.95 -37.50
N LYS A 69 -31.78 -39.85 -37.21
CA LYS A 69 -32.56 -38.61 -37.42
C LYS A 69 -32.12 -37.46 -36.53
N ALA A 70 -31.67 -37.74 -35.30
CA ALA A 70 -31.16 -36.72 -34.40
C ALA A 70 -29.79 -36.19 -34.86
N ILE A 71 -28.93 -37.08 -35.38
CA ILE A 71 -27.62 -36.74 -35.96
C ILE A 71 -27.77 -35.85 -37.20
N GLU A 72 -28.67 -36.18 -38.14
CA GLU A 72 -28.97 -35.31 -39.30
C GLU A 72 -29.44 -33.92 -38.88
N LYS A 73 -30.28 -33.84 -37.84
CA LYS A 73 -30.78 -32.55 -37.32
C LYS A 73 -29.67 -31.73 -36.66
N ILE A 74 -28.66 -32.39 -36.09
CA ILE A 74 -27.45 -31.74 -35.53
C ILE A 74 -26.53 -31.23 -36.65
N LYS A 75 -26.37 -31.98 -37.75
CA LYS A 75 -25.62 -31.52 -38.93
C LYS A 75 -26.21 -30.24 -39.54
N ALA A 76 -27.53 -30.04 -39.44
CA ALA A 76 -28.19 -28.81 -39.87
C ALA A 76 -28.01 -27.59 -38.91
N SER A 77 -27.45 -27.78 -37.71
CA SER A 77 -27.38 -26.75 -36.65
C SER A 77 -26.21 -25.76 -36.81
N LYS A 78 -26.37 -24.53 -36.30
CA LYS A 78 -25.30 -23.50 -36.27
C LYS A 78 -24.05 -23.95 -35.49
N ALA A 79 -24.23 -24.77 -34.45
CA ALA A 79 -23.13 -25.28 -33.62
C ALA A 79 -22.23 -26.26 -34.39
N TYR A 80 -22.83 -27.13 -35.20
CA TYR A 80 -22.11 -28.01 -36.10
C TYR A 80 -21.36 -27.23 -37.19
N LYS A 81 -22.04 -26.29 -37.87
CA LYS A 81 -21.43 -25.43 -38.89
C LYS A 81 -20.22 -24.62 -38.37
N LYS A 82 -20.24 -24.20 -37.10
CA LYS A 82 -19.11 -23.49 -36.47
C LYS A 82 -17.91 -24.41 -36.19
N ARG A 83 -18.14 -25.65 -35.74
CA ARG A 83 -17.07 -26.64 -35.51
C ARG A 83 -16.49 -27.15 -36.82
N LYS A 84 -17.32 -27.44 -37.83
CA LYS A 84 -16.86 -27.80 -39.18
C LYS A 84 -15.97 -26.70 -39.79
N LYS A 85 -16.33 -25.42 -39.63
CA LYS A 85 -15.51 -24.29 -40.12
C LYS A 85 -14.15 -24.14 -39.42
N HIS A 86 -13.92 -24.78 -38.28
CA HIS A 86 -12.62 -24.80 -37.61
C HIS A 86 -11.81 -26.07 -37.93
N ALA A 87 -12.41 -27.06 -38.60
CA ALA A 87 -11.78 -28.33 -38.98
C ALA A 87 -11.49 -28.44 -40.49
N ALA A 88 -11.84 -27.42 -41.28
CA ALA A 88 -11.78 -27.44 -42.74
C ALA A 88 -10.36 -27.21 -43.31
N ASP A 89 -9.42 -28.10 -42.99
CA ASP A 89 -8.11 -28.19 -43.66
C ASP A 89 -7.79 -29.61 -44.21
N ASP A 90 -8.73 -30.57 -44.16
CA ASP A 90 -8.62 -31.87 -44.85
C ASP A 90 -9.99 -32.28 -45.44
N ASP A 91 -10.00 -32.66 -46.72
CA ASP A 91 -11.20 -33.00 -47.53
C ASP A 91 -11.49 -34.53 -47.45
N ASP A 92 -12.14 -34.99 -46.38
CA ASP A 92 -12.74 -36.34 -46.30
C ASP A 92 -14.14 -36.30 -45.64
N ASP A 93 -15.14 -36.92 -46.27
CA ASP A 93 -16.57 -36.87 -45.86
C ASP A 93 -16.89 -37.72 -44.59
N ASP A 94 -15.98 -38.56 -44.11
CA ASP A 94 -16.20 -39.45 -42.95
C ASP A 94 -16.16 -38.71 -41.58
N ASP A 95 -15.53 -37.54 -41.50
CA ASP A 95 -15.42 -36.75 -40.25
C ASP A 95 -16.74 -36.07 -39.82
N ASP A 96 -17.66 -35.90 -40.77
CA ASP A 96 -18.90 -35.15 -40.56
C ASP A 96 -19.87 -35.87 -39.61
N ASP A 97 -19.92 -37.21 -39.63
CA ASP A 97 -20.75 -38.02 -38.74
C ASP A 97 -20.17 -38.12 -37.33
N GLU A 98 -18.84 -38.13 -37.21
CA GLU A 98 -18.14 -38.20 -35.92
C GLU A 98 -18.30 -36.89 -35.12
N ILE A 99 -18.16 -35.74 -35.78
CA ILE A 99 -18.41 -34.43 -35.17
C ILE A 99 -19.86 -34.30 -34.70
N ALA A 100 -20.82 -34.84 -35.47
CA ALA A 100 -22.24 -34.80 -35.11
C ALA A 100 -22.56 -35.72 -33.92
N ARG A 101 -21.94 -36.91 -33.85
CA ARG A 101 -22.05 -37.82 -32.68
C ARG A 101 -21.42 -37.23 -31.42
N ALA A 102 -20.26 -36.60 -31.51
CA ALA A 102 -19.62 -35.95 -30.37
C ALA A 102 -20.47 -34.80 -29.79
N ILE A 103 -21.18 -34.05 -30.65
CA ILE A 103 -22.14 -33.03 -30.19
C ILE A 103 -23.37 -33.68 -29.54
N PHE A 104 -23.87 -34.77 -30.10
CA PHE A 104 -24.99 -35.52 -29.53
C PHE A 104 -24.66 -36.08 -28.12
N GLU A 105 -23.49 -36.70 -27.95
CA GLU A 105 -23.03 -37.22 -26.66
C GLU A 105 -22.78 -36.11 -25.63
N SER A 106 -22.19 -34.99 -26.05
CA SER A 106 -21.95 -33.85 -25.15
C SER A 106 -23.24 -33.22 -24.60
N ARG A 107 -24.34 -33.30 -25.35
CA ARG A 107 -25.67 -32.84 -24.88
C ARG A 107 -26.34 -33.84 -23.93
N HIS A 108 -25.87 -35.08 -23.90
CA HIS A 108 -26.35 -36.13 -23.00
C HIS A 108 -25.44 -36.37 -21.78
N ALA A 109 -24.33 -35.64 -21.65
CA ALA A 109 -23.47 -35.69 -20.48
C ALA A 109 -24.15 -35.02 -19.25
N PRO A 110 -24.05 -35.61 -18.03
CA PRO A 110 -24.66 -35.04 -16.83
C PRO A 110 -24.07 -33.66 -16.50
N LEU A 111 -24.94 -32.67 -16.27
CA LEU A 111 -24.53 -31.29 -16.00
C LEU A 111 -23.90 -31.15 -14.59
N PRO A 112 -22.84 -30.34 -14.42
CA PRO A 112 -22.23 -30.08 -13.11
C PRO A 112 -23.24 -29.56 -12.09
N GLY A 113 -23.27 -30.17 -10.90
CA GLY A 113 -24.23 -29.86 -9.82
C GLY A 113 -25.24 -30.98 -9.53
N GLN A 114 -25.32 -32.02 -10.36
CA GLN A 114 -26.14 -33.20 -10.09
C GLN A 114 -25.49 -34.13 -9.05
N MET A 115 -26.28 -34.89 -8.29
CA MET A 115 -25.78 -35.87 -7.34
C MET A 115 -25.75 -37.27 -7.96
N GLU A 116 -24.60 -37.93 -7.89
CA GLU A 116 -24.39 -39.28 -8.41
C GLU A 116 -23.68 -40.15 -7.37
N ASN A 117 -23.73 -41.48 -7.51
CA ASN A 117 -23.03 -42.39 -6.62
C ASN A 117 -21.64 -42.71 -7.14
N CYS A 118 -20.65 -42.69 -6.24
CA CYS A 118 -19.28 -43.04 -6.59
C CYS A 118 -19.18 -44.49 -7.05
N ALA A 119 -18.58 -44.75 -8.22
CA ALA A 119 -18.45 -46.11 -8.75
C ALA A 119 -17.60 -47.06 -7.88
N ILE A 120 -16.77 -46.54 -6.96
CA ILE A 120 -15.92 -47.35 -6.07
C ILE A 120 -16.55 -47.57 -4.69
N CYS A 121 -17.05 -46.51 -4.06
CA CYS A 121 -17.53 -46.58 -2.67
C CYS A 121 -19.05 -46.42 -2.53
N ASP A 122 -19.77 -46.29 -3.65
CA ASP A 122 -21.22 -46.10 -3.77
C ASP A 122 -21.80 -44.92 -2.96
N LYS A 123 -20.93 -44.05 -2.45
CA LYS A 123 -21.35 -42.84 -1.73
C LYS A 123 -21.85 -41.80 -2.72
N ARG A 124 -23.02 -41.25 -2.42
CA ARG A 124 -23.62 -40.15 -3.15
C ARG A 124 -22.80 -38.88 -2.98
N PHE A 125 -22.42 -38.25 -4.09
CA PHE A 125 -21.62 -37.03 -4.11
C PHE A 125 -22.08 -36.10 -5.23
N THR A 126 -21.77 -34.81 -5.10
CA THR A 126 -22.09 -33.83 -6.15
C THR A 126 -21.04 -33.89 -7.26
N VAL A 127 -21.49 -34.12 -8.49
CA VAL A 127 -20.64 -34.12 -9.68
C VAL A 127 -20.19 -32.69 -9.95
N THR A 128 -18.90 -32.46 -9.77
CA THR A 128 -18.21 -31.22 -10.13
C THR A 128 -17.45 -31.41 -11.46
N PRO A 129 -17.02 -30.32 -12.13
CA PRO A 129 -16.19 -30.41 -13.33
C PRO A 129 -14.86 -31.16 -13.14
N TYR A 130 -14.47 -31.42 -11.89
CA TYR A 130 -13.24 -32.13 -11.52
C TYR A 130 -13.48 -33.60 -11.13
N SER A 131 -14.71 -34.09 -11.26
CA SER A 131 -15.03 -35.50 -10.99
C SER A 131 -14.45 -36.36 -12.10
N VAL A 132 -13.70 -37.39 -11.72
CA VAL A 132 -12.98 -38.27 -12.65
C VAL A 132 -13.73 -39.59 -12.81
N SER A 133 -13.72 -40.14 -14.02
CA SER A 133 -14.28 -41.47 -14.29
C SER A 133 -13.36 -42.58 -13.79
N GLY A 134 -13.95 -43.59 -13.16
CA GLY A 134 -13.29 -44.79 -12.71
C GLY A 134 -12.98 -45.76 -13.85
N PRO A 135 -12.25 -46.86 -13.57
CA PRO A 135 -11.80 -47.83 -14.57
C PRO A 135 -12.94 -48.47 -15.38
N GLU A 136 -14.13 -48.61 -14.78
CA GLU A 136 -15.32 -49.18 -15.44
C GLU A 136 -16.34 -48.13 -15.91
N GLY A 137 -15.91 -46.88 -16.08
CA GLY A 137 -16.69 -45.82 -16.74
C GLY A 137 -17.60 -44.98 -15.84
N GLY A 138 -17.88 -45.38 -14.58
CA GLY A 138 -18.68 -44.59 -13.63
C GLY A 138 -17.90 -43.46 -12.93
N LEU A 139 -18.57 -42.40 -12.46
CA LEU A 139 -17.92 -41.24 -11.84
C LEU A 139 -17.46 -41.50 -10.40
N LEU A 140 -16.33 -40.89 -10.01
CA LEU A 140 -15.71 -41.05 -8.69
C LEU A 140 -15.83 -39.80 -7.83
N CYS A 141 -16.09 -40.00 -6.54
CA CYS A 141 -16.04 -38.93 -5.55
C CYS A 141 -14.58 -38.46 -5.32
N ALA A 142 -14.41 -37.24 -4.80
CA ALA A 142 -13.09 -36.62 -4.64
C ALA A 142 -12.07 -37.41 -3.79
N PRO A 143 -12.45 -38.18 -2.75
CA PRO A 143 -11.55 -39.10 -2.07
C PRO A 143 -11.06 -40.26 -2.96
N CYS A 144 -11.99 -41.02 -3.56
CA CYS A 144 -11.65 -42.17 -4.40
C CYS A 144 -10.89 -41.75 -5.67
N GLY A 145 -11.25 -40.61 -6.27
CA GLY A 145 -10.51 -40.05 -7.41
C GLY A 145 -9.06 -39.67 -7.06
N ARG A 146 -8.81 -39.22 -5.82
CA ARG A 146 -7.44 -38.93 -5.34
C ARG A 146 -6.63 -40.19 -5.07
N GLU A 147 -7.27 -41.26 -4.62
CA GLU A 147 -6.63 -42.57 -4.41
C GLU A 147 -6.25 -43.22 -5.74
N VAL A 148 -7.16 -43.26 -6.71
CA VAL A 148 -6.87 -43.76 -8.07
C VAL A 148 -5.80 -42.91 -8.75
N ALA A 149 -5.79 -41.59 -8.55
CA ALA A 149 -4.72 -40.72 -9.06
C ALA A 149 -3.37 -40.97 -8.38
N ARG A 150 -3.37 -41.39 -7.11
CA ARG A 150 -2.17 -41.80 -6.36
C ARG A 150 -1.63 -43.14 -6.82
N GLU A 151 -2.50 -44.11 -7.09
CA GLU A 151 -2.11 -45.44 -7.58
C GLU A 151 -1.60 -45.40 -9.03
N ARG A 152 -2.20 -44.57 -9.89
CA ARG A 152 -1.72 -44.35 -11.26
C ARG A 152 -0.38 -43.60 -11.33
N GLN A 153 -0.01 -42.87 -10.27
CA GLN A 153 1.26 -42.15 -10.18
C GLN A 153 2.13 -42.81 -9.11
N GLY A 154 2.72 -43.95 -9.46
CA GLY A 154 3.79 -44.58 -8.69
C GLY A 154 4.80 -43.54 -8.19
N SER A 155 5.22 -43.71 -6.94
CA SER A 155 6.05 -42.85 -6.10
C SER A 155 7.26 -42.20 -6.80
N GLN A 156 7.03 -41.09 -7.52
CA GLN A 156 8.08 -40.12 -7.85
C GLN A 156 7.74 -38.72 -7.34
N PRO A 157 8.70 -38.01 -6.73
CA PRO A 157 8.47 -36.68 -6.20
C PRO A 157 8.28 -35.69 -7.36
N LYS A 158 7.14 -34.99 -7.36
CA LYS A 158 6.83 -33.96 -8.36
C LYS A 158 7.96 -32.92 -8.43
N LYS A 159 8.64 -32.82 -9.58
CA LYS A 159 9.37 -31.60 -9.95
C LYS A 159 8.38 -30.45 -9.83
N ARG A 160 8.68 -29.48 -8.94
CA ARG A 160 7.87 -28.27 -8.81
C ARG A 160 7.70 -27.65 -10.20
N PRO A 161 6.48 -27.27 -10.62
CA PRO A 161 6.32 -26.58 -11.88
C PRO A 161 7.21 -25.34 -11.84
N LYS A 162 8.06 -25.17 -12.86
CA LYS A 162 8.79 -23.91 -13.05
C LYS A 162 7.74 -22.80 -13.01
N LYS A 163 7.77 -21.97 -11.97
CA LYS A 163 6.95 -20.77 -11.92
C LYS A 163 7.20 -20.03 -13.23
N GLN A 164 6.15 -19.79 -14.01
CA GLN A 164 6.23 -18.85 -15.14
C GLN A 164 6.81 -17.55 -14.58
N ALA A 165 8.04 -17.25 -14.96
CA ALA A 165 8.62 -15.93 -14.77
C ALA A 165 7.81 -14.98 -15.66
N GLY A 166 6.82 -14.30 -15.08
CA GLY A 166 5.92 -13.42 -15.83
C GLY A 166 4.51 -13.26 -15.28
N GLY A 167 4.10 -14.02 -14.25
CA GLY A 167 2.78 -13.82 -13.64
C GLY A 167 2.62 -12.43 -13.01
N VAL A 168 1.38 -11.94 -12.94
CA VAL A 168 0.99 -10.64 -12.33
C VAL A 168 1.63 -10.41 -10.95
N GLY A 169 1.84 -11.47 -10.16
CA GLY A 169 2.54 -11.40 -8.87
C GLY A 169 4.03 -11.08 -8.96
N SER A 170 4.74 -11.55 -10.00
CA SER A 170 6.15 -11.19 -10.24
C SER A 170 6.26 -9.73 -10.64
N ARG A 171 5.39 -9.26 -11.55
CA ARG A 171 5.30 -7.84 -11.94
C ARG A 171 5.00 -6.95 -10.74
N ARG A 172 4.01 -7.31 -9.89
CA ARG A 172 3.69 -6.57 -8.65
C ARG A 172 4.84 -6.57 -7.64
N SER A 173 5.60 -7.66 -7.52
CA SER A 173 6.79 -7.71 -6.64
C SER A 173 7.96 -6.89 -7.16
N ILE A 174 8.14 -6.84 -8.49
CA ILE A 174 9.13 -5.99 -9.15
C ILE A 174 8.72 -4.53 -8.97
N GLN A 175 7.45 -4.18 -9.25
CA GLN A 175 6.91 -2.83 -9.04
C GLN A 175 7.04 -2.37 -7.59
N SER A 176 6.70 -3.22 -6.62
CA SER A 176 6.85 -2.92 -5.18
C SER A 176 8.31 -2.67 -4.81
N ARG A 177 9.23 -3.47 -5.38
CA ARG A 177 10.65 -3.34 -5.11
C ARG A 177 11.24 -2.07 -5.73
N ILE A 178 10.76 -1.68 -6.91
CA ILE A 178 11.10 -0.41 -7.54
C ILE A 178 10.51 0.77 -6.75
N LEU A 179 9.26 0.66 -6.26
CA LEU A 179 8.64 1.62 -5.32
C LEU A 179 9.42 1.77 -4.01
N ASP A 180 10.08 0.70 -3.55
CA ASP A 180 10.96 0.72 -2.37
C ASP A 180 12.37 1.27 -2.69
N GLY A 181 12.66 1.68 -3.94
CA GLY A 181 13.97 2.17 -4.38
C GLY A 181 15.04 1.09 -4.59
N ASP A 182 14.67 -0.20 -4.54
CA ASP A 182 15.57 -1.34 -4.75
C ASP A 182 15.67 -1.65 -6.27
N VAL A 183 16.27 -0.74 -7.03
CA VAL A 183 16.64 -0.96 -8.45
C VAL A 183 18.05 -1.56 -8.56
N GLY A 184 18.21 -2.59 -9.38
CA GLY A 184 19.49 -3.30 -9.60
C GLY A 184 19.69 -4.60 -8.82
N THR A 185 20.94 -5.12 -8.83
CA THR A 185 21.32 -6.35 -8.12
C THR A 185 21.40 -6.10 -6.61
N LYS A 186 20.72 -6.93 -5.82
CA LYS A 186 20.74 -6.84 -4.35
C LYS A 186 22.16 -7.05 -3.82
N SER A 187 22.57 -6.23 -2.86
CA SER A 187 23.83 -6.48 -2.14
C SER A 187 23.79 -7.82 -1.40
N LEU A 188 24.97 -8.42 -1.22
CA LEU A 188 25.12 -9.66 -0.46
C LEU A 188 24.49 -9.55 0.93
N ALA A 189 24.70 -8.42 1.62
CA ALA A 189 24.06 -8.15 2.92
C ALA A 189 22.53 -8.23 2.83
N THR A 190 21.90 -7.63 1.82
CA THR A 190 20.44 -7.72 1.63
C THR A 190 20.00 -9.18 1.39
N LEU A 191 20.78 -9.97 0.65
CA LEU A 191 20.49 -11.39 0.41
C LEU A 191 20.63 -12.24 1.68
N CYS A 192 21.67 -12.00 2.48
CA CYS A 192 21.87 -12.67 3.77
C CYS A 192 20.71 -12.37 4.72
N VAL A 193 20.31 -11.10 4.87
CA VAL A 193 19.16 -10.71 5.71
C VAL A 193 17.85 -11.33 5.21
N GLN A 194 17.65 -11.40 3.90
CA GLN A 194 16.46 -12.05 3.33
C GLN A 194 16.44 -13.56 3.56
N THR A 195 17.62 -14.19 3.64
CA THR A 195 17.79 -15.62 3.94
C THR A 195 17.57 -15.89 5.42
N LEU A 196 18.13 -15.06 6.31
CA LEU A 196 17.85 -15.08 7.74
C LEU A 196 16.34 -14.96 8.01
N ALA A 197 15.68 -13.97 7.40
CA ALA A 197 14.24 -13.78 7.55
C ALA A 197 13.38 -14.92 6.99
N LYS A 198 13.91 -15.80 6.13
CA LYS A 198 13.20 -17.02 5.68
C LYS A 198 13.39 -18.20 6.62
N ASN A 199 14.42 -18.13 7.46
CA ASN A 199 14.91 -19.21 8.32
C ASN A 199 15.02 -18.73 9.77
N VAL A 200 14.13 -17.82 10.17
CA VAL A 200 14.23 -17.12 11.46
C VAL A 200 14.20 -18.09 12.64
N ASP A 201 13.48 -19.20 12.50
CA ASP A 201 13.34 -20.21 13.54
C ASP A 201 14.63 -21.02 13.76
N MET A 202 15.63 -20.88 12.89
CA MET A 202 16.96 -21.49 13.03
C MET A 202 18.01 -20.50 13.58
N ALA A 203 17.65 -19.24 13.79
CA ALA A 203 18.59 -18.22 14.26
C ALA A 203 18.54 -18.14 15.79
N GLU A 204 19.61 -18.57 16.46
CA GLU A 204 19.76 -18.44 17.92
C GLU A 204 20.32 -17.07 18.33
N SER A 205 21.19 -16.49 17.51
CA SER A 205 21.80 -15.17 17.74
C SER A 205 22.16 -14.51 16.41
N LEU A 206 22.16 -13.18 16.40
CA LEU A 206 22.71 -12.39 15.29
C LEU A 206 24.24 -12.27 15.37
N GLY A 207 24.85 -12.63 16.51
CA GLY A 207 26.26 -12.38 16.79
C GLY A 207 26.59 -10.89 16.88
N ASP A 208 27.87 -10.55 16.76
CA ASP A 208 28.36 -9.18 16.81
C ASP A 208 28.21 -8.49 15.45
N LEU A 209 26.97 -8.10 15.12
CA LEU A 209 26.69 -7.29 13.93
C LEU A 209 26.73 -5.79 14.25
N PRO A 210 27.26 -4.96 13.34
CA PRO A 210 27.13 -3.51 13.42
C PRO A 210 25.68 -3.05 13.54
N GLU A 211 25.43 -2.00 14.33
CA GLU A 211 24.08 -1.45 14.60
C GLU A 211 23.27 -1.17 13.31
N HIS A 212 23.92 -0.65 12.26
CA HIS A 212 23.26 -0.34 11.00
C HIS A 212 22.73 -1.61 10.26
N LEU A 213 23.38 -2.77 10.43
CA LEU A 213 22.90 -4.03 9.89
C LEU A 213 21.76 -4.60 10.72
N ILE A 214 21.86 -4.51 12.05
CA ILE A 214 20.78 -4.90 12.97
C ILE A 214 19.51 -4.10 12.65
N ASP A 215 19.62 -2.79 12.46
CA ASP A 215 18.49 -1.94 12.07
C ASP A 215 17.86 -2.37 10.74
N LYS A 216 18.70 -2.72 9.74
CA LYS A 216 18.22 -3.23 8.45
C LYS A 216 17.50 -4.57 8.59
N ILE A 217 18.00 -5.47 9.45
CA ILE A 217 17.35 -6.73 9.79
C ILE A 217 16.00 -6.46 10.45
N ALA A 218 15.96 -5.59 11.47
CA ALA A 218 14.74 -5.22 12.18
C ALA A 218 13.67 -4.67 11.23
N ARG A 219 14.03 -3.78 10.29
CA ARG A 219 13.10 -3.28 9.25
C ARG A 219 12.53 -4.41 8.39
N ILE A 220 13.36 -5.34 7.93
CA ILE A 220 12.91 -6.46 7.09
C ILE A 220 12.03 -7.41 7.88
N PHE A 221 12.38 -7.69 9.14
CA PHE A 221 11.58 -8.51 10.05
C PHE A 221 10.21 -7.90 10.27
N SER A 222 10.14 -6.61 10.58
CA SER A 222 8.86 -5.90 10.74
C SER A 222 8.05 -5.85 9.43
N LYS A 223 8.68 -5.56 8.28
CA LYS A 223 7.98 -5.58 6.97
C LYS A 223 7.36 -6.95 6.65
N ARG A 224 7.97 -8.04 7.15
CA ARG A 224 7.47 -9.41 7.01
C ARG A 224 6.63 -9.89 8.21
N ARG A 225 6.38 -9.04 9.20
CA ARG A 225 5.66 -9.36 10.45
C ARG A 225 6.27 -10.55 11.21
N LEU A 226 7.59 -10.63 11.19
CA LEU A 226 8.36 -11.70 11.82
C LEU A 226 8.78 -11.38 13.25
N LEU A 227 8.76 -10.10 13.65
CA LEU A 227 9.05 -9.70 15.02
C LEU A 227 7.93 -10.17 15.96
N ARG A 228 8.29 -11.09 16.85
CA ARG A 228 7.45 -11.84 17.80
C ARG A 228 8.23 -12.06 19.10
N PRO A 229 7.56 -12.46 20.20
CA PRO A 229 8.22 -12.76 21.48
C PRO A 229 9.44 -13.67 21.32
N GLU A 230 9.32 -14.74 20.52
CA GLU A 230 10.40 -15.72 20.31
C GLU A 230 11.63 -15.13 19.58
N THR A 231 11.42 -14.10 18.77
CA THR A 231 12.47 -13.48 17.94
C THR A 231 13.02 -12.19 18.54
N LEU A 232 12.37 -11.64 19.56
CA LEU A 232 12.79 -10.41 20.22
C LEU A 232 14.19 -10.51 20.85
N PRO A 233 14.60 -11.65 21.46
CA PRO A 233 15.95 -11.82 22.00
C PRO A 233 17.08 -11.64 20.96
N LEU A 234 16.79 -11.77 19.67
CA LEU A 234 17.75 -11.47 18.59
C LEU A 234 18.16 -9.99 18.55
N PHE A 235 17.32 -9.10 19.09
CA PHE A 235 17.49 -7.64 19.06
C PHE A 235 17.72 -7.02 20.43
N ALA A 236 17.44 -7.75 21.51
CA ALA A 236 17.61 -7.30 22.89
C ALA A 236 18.65 -8.17 23.59
N GLN A 237 19.86 -7.64 23.74
CA GLN A 237 20.99 -8.28 24.43
C GLN A 237 21.55 -7.36 25.53
N PRO A 238 22.35 -7.89 26.47
CA PRO A 238 22.94 -7.07 27.54
C PRO A 238 23.80 -5.89 27.08
N SER A 239 24.43 -6.01 25.91
CA SER A 239 25.22 -4.96 25.26
C SER A 239 24.40 -3.97 24.43
N THR A 240 23.07 -4.16 24.32
CA THR A 240 22.22 -3.33 23.45
C THR A 240 22.02 -1.93 24.01
N GLU A 241 22.54 -0.92 23.30
CA GLU A 241 22.32 0.50 23.62
C GLU A 241 21.13 1.11 22.86
N SER A 242 20.71 0.48 21.76
CA SER A 242 19.65 1.00 20.88
C SER A 242 18.77 -0.12 20.35
N ILE A 243 17.47 0.00 20.56
CA ILE A 243 16.49 -0.96 20.06
C ILE A 243 15.45 -0.27 19.18
N ASN A 244 15.25 -0.83 17.98
CA ASN A 244 14.35 -0.30 16.96
C ASN A 244 13.29 -1.33 16.56
N ILE A 245 12.11 -1.22 17.14
CA ILE A 245 10.92 -2.03 16.84
C ILE A 245 10.07 -1.28 15.81
N TYR A 246 10.05 -1.75 14.56
CA TYR A 246 9.31 -1.10 13.46
C TYR A 246 7.86 -1.60 13.31
N ASP A 247 7.53 -2.74 13.89
CA ASP A 247 6.19 -3.32 14.00
C ASP A 247 6.15 -4.22 15.25
N GLY A 248 5.63 -3.67 16.35
CA GLY A 248 5.47 -4.34 17.64
C GLY A 248 4.06 -4.88 17.88
N ALA A 249 3.22 -4.99 16.84
CA ALA A 249 1.82 -5.40 17.00
C ALA A 249 1.63 -6.81 17.56
N LYS A 250 2.66 -7.66 17.48
CA LYS A 250 2.68 -9.03 18.04
C LYS A 250 3.37 -9.14 19.39
N LEU A 251 3.91 -8.06 19.93
CA LEU A 251 4.57 -8.04 21.23
C LEU A 251 3.56 -7.69 22.34
N GLY A 252 3.61 -8.43 23.44
CA GLY A 252 2.89 -8.16 24.68
C GLY A 252 3.63 -7.21 25.60
N ASP A 253 2.98 -6.86 26.71
CA ASP A 253 3.53 -6.03 27.79
C ASP A 253 4.78 -6.65 28.42
N ARG A 254 4.73 -7.96 28.69
CA ARG A 254 5.87 -8.73 29.24
C ARG A 254 7.09 -8.71 28.32
N ASP A 255 6.87 -8.67 27.01
CA ASP A 255 7.96 -8.61 26.04
C ASP A 255 8.66 -7.25 26.11
N TYR A 256 7.90 -6.15 26.23
CA TYR A 256 8.50 -4.83 26.44
C TYR A 256 9.25 -4.75 27.77
N VAL A 257 8.68 -5.31 28.85
CA VAL A 257 9.37 -5.41 30.14
C VAL A 257 10.68 -6.19 30.02
N SER A 258 10.69 -7.29 29.25
CA SER A 258 11.88 -8.11 29.03
C SER A 258 13.03 -7.33 28.35
N ILE A 259 12.72 -6.36 27.48
CA ILE A 259 13.74 -5.49 26.86
C ILE A 259 14.48 -4.72 27.94
N PHE A 260 13.75 -4.09 28.85
CA PHE A 260 14.34 -3.30 29.95
C PHE A 260 14.98 -4.18 31.04
N GLN A 261 14.65 -5.48 31.10
CA GLN A 261 15.34 -6.46 31.93
C GLN A 261 16.71 -6.82 31.36
N VAL A 262 16.76 -7.10 30.06
CA VAL A 262 17.94 -7.64 29.40
C VAL A 262 18.94 -6.53 29.05
N ALA A 263 18.47 -5.35 28.67
CA ALA A 263 19.31 -4.24 28.20
C ALA A 263 19.36 -3.06 29.21
N PRO A 264 20.19 -3.13 30.27
CA PRO A 264 20.29 -2.07 31.27
C PRO A 264 20.97 -0.80 30.74
N ASN A 265 21.84 -0.92 29.74
CA ASN A 265 22.58 0.19 29.14
C ASN A 265 21.81 0.86 27.98
N LEU A 266 20.51 0.65 27.89
CA LEU A 266 19.70 1.16 26.78
C LEU A 266 19.62 2.69 26.83
N ARG A 267 20.01 3.33 25.73
CA ARG A 267 19.97 4.79 25.54
C ARG A 267 18.88 5.20 24.56
N ARG A 268 18.61 4.39 23.54
CA ARG A 268 17.64 4.69 22.48
C ARG A 268 16.58 3.61 22.40
N PHE A 269 15.34 3.99 22.68
CA PHE A 269 14.19 3.09 22.58
C PHE A 269 13.21 3.59 21.53
N LYS A 270 12.92 2.74 20.55
CA LYS A 270 11.91 3.00 19.53
C LYS A 270 10.97 1.82 19.40
N ALA A 271 9.68 2.07 19.57
CA ALA A 271 8.64 1.10 19.28
C ALA A 271 7.49 1.68 18.45
N ARG A 272 7.18 1.00 17.35
CA ARG A 272 6.03 1.26 16.48
C ARG A 272 4.98 0.19 16.62
N ALA A 273 3.72 0.58 16.44
CA ALA A 273 2.57 -0.29 16.71
C ALA A 273 2.65 -0.93 18.11
N ALA A 274 3.08 -0.14 19.09
CA ALA A 274 3.35 -0.57 20.46
C ALA A 274 2.06 -0.62 21.30
N ILE A 275 1.04 -1.32 20.79
CA ILE A 275 -0.33 -1.32 21.36
C ILE A 275 -0.32 -1.82 22.81
N GLN A 276 0.53 -2.80 23.12
CA GLN A 276 0.67 -3.38 24.46
C GLN A 276 1.70 -2.65 25.34
N PHE A 277 2.21 -1.50 24.91
CA PHE A 277 2.99 -0.62 25.78
C PHE A 277 2.00 0.19 26.64
N LYS A 278 1.72 -0.34 27.83
CA LYS A 278 0.76 0.18 28.81
C LYS A 278 1.46 0.65 30.09
N ASP A 279 0.69 1.16 31.04
CA ASP A 279 1.19 1.74 32.29
C ASP A 279 2.16 0.82 33.04
N GLU A 280 1.90 -0.49 33.13
CA GLU A 280 2.75 -1.43 33.83
C GLU A 280 4.14 -1.57 33.19
N VAL A 281 4.23 -1.38 31.86
CA VAL A 281 5.51 -1.35 31.14
C VAL A 281 6.28 -0.08 31.50
N MET A 282 5.59 1.06 31.57
CA MET A 282 6.19 2.33 31.97
C MET A 282 6.63 2.30 33.44
N ASP A 283 5.81 1.75 34.33
CA ASP A 283 6.14 1.56 35.74
C ASP A 283 7.40 0.72 35.91
N TYR A 284 7.51 -0.34 35.12
CA TYR A 284 8.71 -1.14 35.10
C TYR A 284 9.93 -0.31 34.65
N LEU A 285 9.83 0.44 33.55
CA LEU A 285 10.91 1.32 33.08
C LEU A 285 11.30 2.37 34.13
N LEU A 286 10.31 2.97 34.81
CA LEU A 286 10.50 3.94 35.88
C LEU A 286 11.24 3.34 37.09
N SER A 287 11.02 2.05 37.38
CA SER A 287 11.70 1.33 38.47
C SER A 287 13.18 1.03 38.19
N ARG A 288 13.64 1.14 36.94
CA ARG A 288 15.00 0.78 36.52
C ARG A 288 15.88 2.00 36.41
N ASP A 289 17.18 1.82 36.63
CA ASP A 289 18.17 2.87 36.41
C ASP A 289 18.62 2.94 34.95
N ILE A 290 17.66 3.06 34.04
CA ILE A 290 17.90 3.25 32.61
C ILE A 290 17.80 4.74 32.30
N ALA A 291 18.85 5.31 31.72
CA ALA A 291 18.92 6.71 31.31
C ALA A 291 18.73 6.82 29.79
N LEU A 292 17.48 6.95 29.35
CA LEU A 292 17.16 7.09 27.94
C LEU A 292 17.56 8.48 27.43
N GLU A 293 18.25 8.50 26.30
CA GLU A 293 18.56 9.71 25.53
C GLU A 293 17.50 9.96 24.46
N SER A 294 16.93 8.89 23.88
CA SER A 294 15.85 9.00 22.90
C SER A 294 14.72 8.02 23.19
N PHE A 295 13.50 8.56 23.20
CA PHE A 295 12.28 7.80 23.43
C PHE A 295 11.29 8.02 22.29
N TYR A 296 10.97 6.95 21.58
CA TYR A 296 10.02 6.94 20.48
C TYR A 296 8.92 5.92 20.78
N LEU A 297 7.67 6.39 20.81
CA LEU A 297 6.49 5.56 20.92
C LEU A 297 5.47 5.90 19.84
N HIS A 298 4.93 4.86 19.22
CA HIS A 298 3.83 4.98 18.27
C HIS A 298 2.74 3.96 18.55
N GLY A 299 1.50 4.42 18.67
CA GLY A 299 0.33 3.55 18.87
C GLY A 299 0.21 2.99 20.29
N ALA A 300 0.81 3.64 21.28
CA ALA A 300 0.76 3.25 22.69
C ALA A 300 -0.48 3.85 23.37
N ASN A 301 -1.67 3.45 22.90
CA ASN A 301 -2.95 4.03 23.34
C ASN A 301 -3.38 3.57 24.74
N LEU A 302 -2.70 2.59 25.33
CA LEU A 302 -2.97 2.08 26.67
C LEU A 302 -2.06 2.70 27.75
N LEU A 303 -1.16 3.60 27.35
CA LEU A 303 -0.30 4.34 28.26
C LEU A 303 -0.99 5.64 28.65
N SER A 304 -1.31 5.80 29.93
CA SER A 304 -1.99 6.95 30.48
C SER A 304 -1.12 8.21 30.46
N GLU A 305 -1.79 9.36 30.47
CA GLU A 305 -1.11 10.66 30.49
C GLU A 305 -0.35 10.90 31.80
N GLU A 306 -0.88 10.43 32.92
CA GLU A 306 -0.21 10.50 34.23
C GLU A 306 1.14 9.80 34.20
N LYS A 307 1.25 8.67 33.48
CA LYS A 307 2.51 7.95 33.31
C LYS A 307 3.50 8.65 32.40
N TRP A 308 3.03 9.40 31.39
CA TRP A 308 3.89 10.30 30.63
C TRP A 308 4.46 11.40 31.53
N HIS A 309 3.64 11.99 32.38
CA HIS A 309 4.04 13.04 33.32
C HIS A 309 5.09 12.51 34.31
N GLU A 310 4.82 11.36 34.93
CA GLU A 310 5.76 10.70 35.84
C GLU A 310 7.09 10.37 35.15
N PHE A 311 7.03 9.88 33.91
CA PHE A 311 8.21 9.61 33.09
C PHE A 311 9.07 10.86 32.87
N PHE A 312 8.48 11.98 32.44
CA PHE A 312 9.26 13.20 32.21
C PHE A 312 9.81 13.77 33.52
N MET A 313 9.05 13.72 34.61
CA MET A 313 9.52 14.20 35.93
C MET A 313 10.72 13.40 36.44
N LYS A 314 10.70 12.06 36.32
CA LYS A 314 11.77 11.18 36.85
C LYS A 314 12.94 10.98 35.88
N LYS A 315 12.67 10.89 34.58
CA LYS A 315 13.64 10.48 33.55
C LYS A 315 13.93 11.58 32.52
N GLY A 316 13.36 12.78 32.66
CA GLY A 316 13.44 13.85 31.66
C GLY A 316 14.84 14.43 31.43
N GLN A 317 15.72 14.39 32.43
CA GLN A 317 17.02 15.07 32.39
C GLN A 317 17.98 14.52 31.32
N SER A 318 17.94 13.21 31.07
CA SER A 318 18.78 12.55 30.05
C SER A 318 18.21 12.66 28.64
N LEU A 319 16.94 13.04 28.49
CA LEU A 319 16.25 13.01 27.21
C LEU A 319 16.75 14.13 26.28
N THR A 320 17.21 13.72 25.12
CA THR A 320 17.59 14.61 24.00
C THR A 320 16.57 14.55 22.86
N GLY A 321 15.78 13.48 22.76
CA GLY A 321 14.81 13.31 21.68
C GLY A 321 13.58 12.51 22.07
N VAL A 322 12.41 13.14 22.00
CA VAL A 322 11.11 12.53 22.26
C VAL A 322 10.27 12.57 20.99
N GLN A 323 9.69 11.43 20.61
CA GLN A 323 8.83 11.34 19.44
C GLN A 323 7.62 10.48 19.77
N VAL A 324 6.42 11.08 19.72
CA VAL A 324 5.17 10.44 20.11
C VAL A 324 4.20 10.52 18.93
N TYR A 325 3.63 9.38 18.57
CA TYR A 325 2.73 9.25 17.43
C TYR A 325 1.49 8.46 17.83
N TYR A 326 0.31 8.92 17.44
CA TYR A 326 -0.95 8.17 17.60
C TYR A 326 -1.08 7.58 19.01
N THR A 327 -1.09 8.41 20.05
CA THR A 327 -1.43 7.97 21.43
C THR A 327 -2.79 8.51 21.88
N ASP A 328 -3.65 8.84 20.91
CA ASP A 328 -4.99 9.38 21.09
C ASP A 328 -5.04 10.52 22.12
N LYS A 329 -5.72 10.31 23.25
CA LYS A 329 -5.98 11.35 24.27
C LYS A 329 -4.96 11.37 25.40
N HIS A 330 -3.90 10.55 25.34
CA HIS A 330 -2.98 10.36 26.46
C HIS A 330 -1.70 11.20 26.37
N PHE A 331 -1.62 12.11 25.40
CA PHE A 331 -0.49 13.04 25.27
C PHE A 331 -1.05 14.38 24.77
N GLY A 332 -1.05 15.38 25.65
CA GLY A 332 -1.69 16.68 25.40
C GLY A 332 -0.90 17.88 25.93
N ASP A 333 -1.58 19.01 26.03
CA ASP A 333 -0.97 20.30 26.39
C ASP A 333 -0.25 20.26 27.75
N ASP A 334 -0.88 19.68 28.77
CA ASP A 334 -0.29 19.55 30.12
C ASP A 334 1.01 18.74 30.11
N THR A 335 1.11 17.78 29.19
CA THR A 335 2.32 16.98 29.00
C THR A 335 3.47 17.84 28.47
N ILE A 336 3.18 18.78 27.56
CA ILE A 336 4.19 19.71 27.04
C ILE A 336 4.65 20.69 28.12
N ASP A 337 3.73 21.20 28.94
CA ASP A 337 4.07 22.08 30.08
C ASP A 337 5.06 21.39 31.04
N ILE A 338 4.80 20.12 31.34
CA ILE A 338 5.71 19.29 32.17
C ILE A 338 7.04 19.07 31.44
N MET A 339 7.03 18.74 30.14
CA MET A 339 8.26 18.60 29.37
C MET A 339 9.10 19.87 29.37
N ALA A 340 8.48 21.05 29.22
CA ALA A 340 9.18 22.33 29.28
C ALA A 340 9.93 22.55 30.60
N THR A 341 9.43 21.96 31.69
CA THR A 341 10.04 22.07 33.03
C THR A 341 11.12 21.01 33.27
N TYR A 342 10.88 19.76 32.88
CA TYR A 342 11.70 18.61 33.29
C TYR A 342 12.63 18.05 32.20
N THR A 343 12.59 18.59 30.97
CA THR A 343 13.43 18.13 29.85
C THR A 343 14.34 19.25 29.31
N PRO A 344 15.29 19.78 30.10
CA PRO A 344 16.10 20.94 29.71
C PRO A 344 17.03 20.66 28.52
N ASN A 345 17.40 19.40 28.28
CA ASN A 345 18.32 18.98 27.22
C ASN A 345 17.61 18.52 25.93
N LEU A 346 16.30 18.74 25.82
CA LEU A 346 15.50 18.23 24.70
C LEU A 346 15.81 18.98 23.40
N ARG A 347 16.50 18.30 22.48
CA ARG A 347 16.84 18.83 21.15
C ARG A 347 15.82 18.46 20.08
N ARG A 348 15.07 17.37 20.25
CA ARG A 348 14.10 16.89 19.26
C ARG A 348 12.77 16.55 19.87
N LEU A 349 11.71 17.16 19.34
CA LEU A 349 10.34 16.86 19.67
C LEU A 349 9.55 16.58 18.40
N LYS A 350 8.87 15.44 18.36
CA LYS A 350 7.85 15.18 17.34
C LYS A 350 6.57 14.70 17.98
N VAL A 351 5.46 15.33 17.58
CA VAL A 351 4.12 15.02 18.06
C VAL A 351 3.23 14.88 16.82
N GLU A 352 2.70 13.68 16.59
CA GLU A 352 1.85 13.42 15.43
C GLU A 352 0.57 12.65 15.82
N ASN A 353 -0.58 13.18 15.42
CA ASN A 353 -1.91 12.60 15.59
C ASN A 353 -2.28 12.29 17.04
N ASN A 354 -1.96 13.22 17.95
CA ASN A 354 -2.39 13.19 19.35
C ASN A 354 -3.60 14.12 19.54
N GLN A 355 -4.74 13.58 19.96
CA GLN A 355 -6.04 14.26 20.03
C GLN A 355 -6.12 15.31 21.13
N LYS A 356 -5.37 15.14 22.23
CA LYS A 356 -5.37 16.08 23.37
C LYS A 356 -4.42 17.27 23.14
N MET A 357 -3.62 17.25 22.07
CA MET A 357 -2.75 18.38 21.73
C MET A 357 -3.56 19.47 21.02
N THR A 358 -3.40 20.71 21.47
CA THR A 358 -4.07 21.89 20.90
C THR A 358 -3.09 23.05 20.71
N SER A 359 -3.60 24.21 20.28
CA SER A 359 -2.83 25.46 20.20
C SER A 359 -2.14 25.83 21.51
N LYS A 360 -2.76 25.54 22.68
CA LYS A 360 -2.16 25.85 23.98
C LYS A 360 -0.86 25.08 24.18
N GLY A 361 -0.86 23.77 23.89
CA GLY A 361 0.33 22.94 23.98
C GLY A 361 1.41 23.38 22.99
N VAL A 362 1.04 23.81 21.78
CA VAL A 362 1.99 24.36 20.80
C VAL A 362 2.64 25.64 21.32
N GLU A 363 1.87 26.58 21.88
CA GLU A 363 2.41 27.80 22.48
C GLU A 363 3.38 27.49 23.64
N SER A 364 3.03 26.52 24.49
CA SER A 364 3.87 26.03 25.57
C SER A 364 5.19 25.40 25.11
N MET A 365 5.29 24.89 23.88
CA MET A 365 6.57 24.42 23.32
C MET A 365 7.61 25.54 23.24
N GLY A 366 7.20 26.80 23.28
CA GLY A 366 8.10 27.94 23.42
C GLY A 366 9.00 27.89 24.67
N GLY A 367 8.63 27.12 25.70
CA GLY A 367 9.47 26.86 26.88
C GLY A 367 10.65 25.92 26.64
N LEU A 368 10.64 25.15 25.54
CA LEU A 368 11.68 24.17 25.20
C LEU A 368 12.88 24.86 24.51
N SER A 369 13.63 25.65 25.29
CA SER A 369 14.68 26.54 24.79
C SER A 369 15.91 25.87 24.17
N SER A 370 16.06 24.54 24.27
CA SER A 370 17.16 23.76 23.68
C SER A 370 16.77 23.04 22.39
N LEU A 371 15.55 23.26 21.90
CA LEU A 371 15.01 22.54 20.75
C LEU A 371 15.69 22.93 19.43
N GLU A 372 16.16 21.92 18.70
CA GLU A 372 16.74 22.05 17.36
C GLU A 372 15.84 21.44 16.29
N HIS A 373 14.95 20.52 16.67
CA HIS A 373 14.13 19.76 15.75
C HIS A 373 12.69 19.69 16.24
N LEU A 374 11.79 20.40 15.56
CA LEU A 374 10.36 20.37 15.80
C LEU A 374 9.61 19.71 14.64
N GLY A 375 8.73 18.76 14.95
CA GLY A 375 7.82 18.16 13.98
C GLY A 375 6.42 18.01 14.54
N LEU A 376 5.44 18.62 13.89
CA LEU A 376 4.04 18.63 14.29
C LEU A 376 3.16 18.14 13.14
N GLN A 377 2.22 17.26 13.46
CA GLN A 377 1.07 16.91 12.64
C GLN A 377 -0.10 16.66 13.58
N LEU A 378 -0.85 17.70 13.92
CA LEU A 378 -1.90 17.61 14.93
C LEU A 378 -3.26 17.37 14.30
N GLN A 379 -4.16 16.67 15.00
CA GLN A 379 -5.55 16.54 14.53
C GLN A 379 -6.31 17.86 14.71
N ASN A 380 -6.06 18.55 15.81
CA ASN A 380 -6.51 19.92 16.02
C ASN A 380 -5.48 20.85 15.38
N SER A 381 -5.83 21.45 14.24
CA SER A 381 -4.98 22.42 13.54
C SER A 381 -4.61 23.55 14.52
N PRO A 382 -3.31 23.77 14.80
CA PRO A 382 -2.90 24.83 15.72
C PRO A 382 -3.12 26.20 15.08
N SER A 383 -3.54 27.16 15.88
CA SER A 383 -3.75 28.53 15.40
C SER A 383 -2.42 29.17 14.97
N PRO A 384 -2.43 30.06 13.94
CA PRO A 384 -1.23 30.80 13.53
C PRO A 384 -0.56 31.53 14.69
N THR A 385 -1.36 32.13 15.58
CA THR A 385 -0.87 32.83 16.78
C THR A 385 -0.06 31.93 17.72
N ALA A 386 -0.49 30.69 17.93
CA ALA A 386 0.22 29.74 18.79
C ALA A 386 1.51 29.26 18.15
N ILE A 387 1.50 29.01 16.83
CA ILE A 387 2.71 28.69 16.08
C ILE A 387 3.71 29.85 16.20
N ASN A 388 3.28 31.09 16.00
CA ASN A 388 4.14 32.26 16.08
C ASN A 388 4.71 32.47 17.50
N GLY A 389 3.87 32.31 18.52
CA GLY A 389 4.28 32.38 19.94
C GLY A 389 5.34 31.34 20.31
N ALA A 390 5.26 30.14 19.75
CA ALA A 390 6.28 29.12 19.92
C ALA A 390 7.56 29.46 19.13
N LEU A 391 7.43 29.71 17.83
CA LEU A 391 8.56 29.91 16.90
C LEU A 391 9.41 31.13 17.23
N SER A 392 8.81 32.22 17.73
CA SER A 392 9.55 33.40 18.18
C SER A 392 10.55 33.09 19.30
N LYS A 393 10.30 32.06 20.12
CA LYS A 393 11.17 31.66 21.23
C LYS A 393 12.20 30.60 20.84
N ILE A 394 11.78 29.57 20.09
CA ILE A 394 12.66 28.42 19.74
C ILE A 394 13.38 28.60 18.39
N GLY A 395 12.87 29.47 17.52
CA GLY A 395 13.31 29.69 16.15
C GLY A 395 14.83 29.85 15.96
N PRO A 396 15.55 30.62 16.81
CA PRO A 396 16.97 30.86 16.60
C PRO A 396 17.85 29.61 16.61
N LYS A 397 17.44 28.56 17.33
CA LYS A 397 18.19 27.28 17.41
C LYS A 397 17.63 26.18 16.51
N LEU A 398 16.47 26.40 15.90
CA LEU A 398 15.84 25.39 15.06
C LEU A 398 16.68 25.12 13.81
N LYS A 399 17.01 23.85 13.62
CA LYS A 399 17.65 23.29 12.42
C LYS A 399 16.64 22.61 11.53
N THR A 400 15.55 22.08 12.09
CA THR A 400 14.48 21.46 11.31
C THR A 400 13.11 21.87 11.84
N LEU A 401 12.30 22.44 10.97
CA LEU A 401 10.90 22.75 11.25
C LEU A 401 10.02 21.94 10.31
N SER A 402 9.05 21.22 10.87
CA SER A 402 8.10 20.40 10.11
C SER A 402 6.69 20.59 10.63
N LEU A 403 5.91 21.44 9.97
CA LEU A 403 4.49 21.64 10.22
C LEU A 403 3.72 20.90 9.12
N LYS A 404 2.98 19.84 9.46
CA LYS A 404 2.23 19.05 8.50
C LYS A 404 0.74 19.20 8.74
N ILE A 405 -0.02 19.37 7.65
CA ILE A 405 -1.48 19.48 7.68
C ILE A 405 -1.87 20.67 8.54
N VAL A 406 -1.53 21.86 8.04
CA VAL A 406 -1.77 23.15 8.71
C VAL A 406 -2.63 24.06 7.82
N PRO A 407 -3.89 23.69 7.57
CA PRO A 407 -4.77 24.40 6.62
C PRO A 407 -4.93 25.88 6.97
N ASP A 408 -4.96 26.20 8.27
CA ASP A 408 -5.18 27.57 8.78
C ASP A 408 -3.90 28.40 8.89
N ALA A 409 -2.71 27.82 8.72
CA ALA A 409 -1.46 28.57 8.80
C ALA A 409 -1.36 29.55 7.63
N ASP A 410 -1.10 30.82 7.94
CA ASP A 410 -1.10 31.95 7.03
C ASP A 410 0.29 32.59 6.89
N ASP A 411 0.36 33.72 6.19
CA ASP A 411 1.62 34.44 5.93
C ASP A 411 2.28 34.98 7.21
N SER A 412 1.56 35.14 8.32
CA SER A 412 2.16 35.57 9.59
C SER A 412 3.14 34.52 10.14
N VAL A 413 2.87 33.24 9.84
CA VAL A 413 3.77 32.13 10.19
C VAL A 413 5.03 32.18 9.33
N LEU A 414 4.88 32.44 8.03
CA LEU A 414 6.02 32.60 7.12
C LEU A 414 6.90 33.79 7.54
N GLN A 415 6.28 34.92 7.90
CA GLN A 415 6.98 36.09 8.42
C GLN A 415 7.73 35.76 9.72
N THR A 416 7.09 35.08 10.67
CA THR A 416 7.75 34.69 11.93
C THR A 416 8.94 33.77 11.67
N ILE A 417 8.83 32.83 10.72
CA ILE A 417 9.95 31.98 10.29
C ILE A 417 11.08 32.83 9.69
N HIS A 418 10.75 33.78 8.82
CA HIS A 418 11.74 34.67 8.21
C HIS A 418 12.54 35.45 9.27
N GLU A 419 11.85 35.99 10.29
CA GLU A 419 12.43 36.83 11.32
C GLU A 419 13.19 36.03 12.40
N SER A 420 12.66 34.88 12.82
CA SER A 420 13.13 34.16 14.00
C SER A 420 14.09 33.02 13.68
N CYS A 421 13.95 32.38 12.51
CA CYS A 421 14.73 31.20 12.16
C CYS A 421 15.96 31.57 11.32
N SER A 422 17.15 31.27 11.83
CA SER A 422 18.44 31.61 11.18
C SER A 422 19.38 30.42 10.97
N SER A 423 18.99 29.21 11.39
CA SER A 423 19.81 28.00 11.33
C SER A 423 19.09 26.79 10.71
N LEU A 424 17.96 27.00 10.05
CA LEU A 424 17.19 25.95 9.39
C LEU A 424 17.97 25.33 8.24
N THR A 425 17.95 24.01 8.21
CA THR A 425 18.47 23.18 7.11
C THR A 425 17.34 22.41 6.41
N LYS A 426 16.23 22.24 7.13
CA LYS A 426 15.03 21.55 6.65
C LYS A 426 13.80 22.35 7.03
N LEU A 427 13.01 22.70 6.02
CA LEU A 427 11.70 23.32 6.18
C LEU A 427 10.64 22.41 5.55
N ARG A 428 9.61 22.10 6.33
CA ARG A 428 8.41 21.41 5.85
C ARG A 428 7.18 22.14 6.34
N ILE A 429 6.34 22.57 5.42
CA ILE A 429 5.03 23.15 5.68
C ILE A 429 4.11 22.50 4.66
N THR A 430 3.13 21.71 5.08
CA THR A 430 2.27 20.97 4.13
C THR A 430 0.81 21.27 4.33
N GLU A 431 0.05 21.26 3.22
CA GLU A 431 -1.41 21.40 3.24
C GLU A 431 -1.85 22.69 3.94
N SER A 432 -1.18 23.82 3.68
CA SER A 432 -1.71 25.15 4.00
C SER A 432 -2.65 25.63 2.90
N GLU A 433 -3.77 26.22 3.32
CA GLU A 433 -4.82 26.76 2.44
C GLU A 433 -4.94 28.29 2.57
N LYS A 434 -4.07 28.92 3.37
CA LYS A 434 -4.12 30.36 3.69
C LYS A 434 -2.84 31.12 3.37
N MET A 435 -1.69 30.45 3.29
CA MET A 435 -0.45 31.09 2.84
C MET A 435 -0.57 31.52 1.38
N THR A 436 0.03 32.64 1.03
CA THR A 436 0.02 33.20 -0.33
C THR A 436 1.39 33.12 -0.99
N ASP A 437 1.43 33.27 -2.31
CA ASP A 437 2.66 33.34 -3.08
C ASP A 437 3.50 34.53 -2.63
N ARG A 438 2.85 35.64 -2.25
CA ARG A 438 3.51 36.82 -1.70
C ARG A 438 4.21 36.49 -0.38
N GLY A 439 3.55 35.76 0.52
CA GLY A 439 4.15 35.29 1.77
C GLY A 439 5.38 34.40 1.54
N PHE A 440 5.34 33.52 0.53
CA PHE A 440 6.52 32.71 0.16
C PHE A 440 7.65 33.54 -0.44
N VAL A 441 7.33 34.54 -1.29
CA VAL A 441 8.33 35.50 -1.78
C VAL A 441 9.00 36.23 -0.63
N ASP A 442 8.21 36.75 0.31
CA ASP A 442 8.72 37.49 1.48
C ASP A 442 9.56 36.58 2.39
N LEU A 443 9.17 35.30 2.55
CA LEU A 443 9.98 34.32 3.30
C LEU A 443 11.37 34.14 2.69
N PHE A 444 11.49 33.90 1.38
CA PHE A 444 12.76 33.50 0.76
C PHE A 444 13.62 34.68 0.29
N THR A 445 13.05 35.88 0.17
CA THR A 445 13.79 37.07 -0.26
C THR A 445 14.59 37.65 0.89
N ASN A 446 15.91 37.83 0.71
CA ASN A 446 16.82 38.38 1.74
C ASN A 446 16.77 37.65 3.10
N TRP A 447 16.38 36.38 3.10
CA TRP A 447 16.32 35.61 4.33
C TRP A 447 17.73 35.42 4.90
N ARG A 448 17.90 35.71 6.19
CA ARG A 448 19.20 35.57 6.89
C ARG A 448 19.62 34.11 7.08
N ASN A 449 18.68 33.18 6.92
CA ASN A 449 18.93 31.77 7.05
C ASN A 449 19.85 31.27 5.91
N PRO A 450 20.81 30.37 6.17
CA PRO A 450 21.56 29.73 5.10
C PRO A 450 20.66 28.98 4.10
N PRO A 451 21.16 28.70 2.88
CA PRO A 451 20.44 27.86 1.92
C PRO A 451 19.95 26.53 2.53
N LEU A 452 18.68 26.21 2.29
CA LEU A 452 18.06 24.99 2.81
C LEU A 452 18.54 23.75 2.03
N GLY A 453 18.65 22.62 2.72
CA GLY A 453 18.95 21.32 2.13
C GLY A 453 17.71 20.48 1.82
N LEU A 454 16.62 20.64 2.57
CA LEU A 454 15.36 19.95 2.32
C LEU A 454 14.18 20.91 2.45
N VAL A 455 13.38 21.01 1.39
CA VAL A 455 12.15 21.80 1.38
C VAL A 455 10.98 20.93 0.96
N ASP A 456 9.91 20.97 1.75
CA ASP A 456 8.68 20.23 1.48
C ASP A 456 7.48 21.15 1.71
N LEU A 457 6.94 21.67 0.60
CA LEU A 457 5.82 22.61 0.55
C LEU A 457 4.57 21.97 -0.10
N GLN A 458 4.46 20.63 -0.02
CA GLN A 458 3.40 19.91 -0.71
C GLN A 458 2.01 20.42 -0.31
N LYS A 459 1.15 20.55 -1.32
CA LYS A 459 -0.24 20.97 -1.19
C LYS A 459 -0.43 22.31 -0.46
N CYS A 460 0.58 23.16 -0.38
CA CYS A 460 0.38 24.58 -0.10
C CYS A 460 -0.24 25.22 -1.35
N ARG A 461 -1.58 25.22 -1.42
CA ARG A 461 -2.32 25.50 -2.65
C ARG A 461 -3.71 26.06 -2.34
N TYR A 462 -4.22 26.86 -3.26
CA TYR A 462 -5.63 27.20 -3.31
C TYR A 462 -6.53 25.95 -3.47
N ILE A 463 -7.61 25.88 -2.68
CA ILE A 463 -8.62 24.82 -2.74
C ILE A 463 -9.97 25.46 -3.06
N ASP A 464 -10.33 25.42 -4.34
CA ASP A 464 -11.70 25.65 -4.81
C ASP A 464 -12.09 24.54 -5.78
N ALA A 465 -13.23 23.91 -5.52
CA ALA A 465 -13.78 22.87 -6.38
C ALA A 465 -14.53 23.44 -7.60
N THR A 466 -15.00 24.69 -7.51
CA THR A 466 -15.79 25.34 -8.57
C THR A 466 -14.88 25.96 -9.64
N HIS A 467 -13.86 26.72 -9.24
CA HIS A 467 -12.90 27.34 -10.15
C HIS A 467 -11.46 26.98 -9.77
N PRO A 468 -11.07 25.70 -9.89
CA PRO A 468 -9.78 25.18 -9.40
C PRO A 468 -8.52 25.78 -10.06
N ARG A 469 -8.69 26.56 -11.13
CA ARG A 469 -7.63 27.21 -11.92
C ARG A 469 -7.58 28.74 -11.72
N THR A 470 -8.59 29.33 -11.08
CA THR A 470 -8.66 30.77 -10.85
C THR A 470 -8.16 31.04 -9.44
N ASN A 471 -7.03 31.72 -9.31
CA ASN A 471 -6.37 31.98 -8.02
C ASN A 471 -5.92 33.44 -7.96
N ASP A 472 -6.89 34.35 -7.99
CA ASP A 472 -6.64 35.79 -8.09
C ASP A 472 -5.90 36.34 -6.86
N ASP A 473 -6.14 35.75 -5.69
CA ASP A 473 -5.49 36.09 -4.43
C ASP A 473 -4.09 35.46 -4.27
N GLY A 474 -3.64 34.66 -5.24
CA GLY A 474 -2.32 34.02 -5.22
C GLY A 474 -2.13 33.06 -4.04
N VAL A 475 -3.18 32.34 -3.60
CA VAL A 475 -3.10 31.40 -2.47
C VAL A 475 -2.27 30.16 -2.82
N GLY A 476 -1.35 29.82 -1.94
CA GLY A 476 -0.39 28.73 -2.04
C GLY A 476 0.95 29.13 -2.66
N LEU A 477 1.82 28.15 -2.84
CA LEU A 477 3.09 28.35 -3.56
C LEU A 477 2.80 28.42 -5.06
N CYS A 478 3.03 29.58 -5.67
CA CYS A 478 2.85 29.84 -7.09
C CYS A 478 4.21 30.19 -7.73
N GLY A 479 4.18 30.93 -8.85
CA GLY A 479 5.36 31.16 -9.68
C GLY A 479 6.46 32.01 -9.01
N GLU A 480 6.12 33.12 -8.36
CA GLU A 480 7.13 34.02 -7.81
C GLU A 480 7.74 33.44 -6.53
N GLY A 481 6.91 32.83 -5.66
CA GLY A 481 7.39 32.15 -4.46
C GLY A 481 8.30 30.97 -4.79
N PHE A 482 7.99 30.21 -5.83
CA PHE A 482 8.86 29.15 -6.32
C PHE A 482 10.21 29.68 -6.83
N LYS A 483 10.20 30.77 -7.62
CA LYS A 483 11.44 31.42 -8.08
C LYS A 483 12.28 31.94 -6.90
N ALA A 484 11.65 32.57 -5.91
CA ALA A 484 12.33 33.06 -4.71
C ALA A 484 12.99 31.91 -3.93
N LEU A 485 12.27 30.79 -3.74
CA LEU A 485 12.79 29.57 -3.12
C LEU A 485 14.03 29.05 -3.86
N MET A 486 13.95 28.92 -5.19
CA MET A 486 15.04 28.39 -6.01
C MET A 486 16.25 29.33 -6.03
N ALA A 487 16.02 30.65 -6.03
CA ALA A 487 17.08 31.65 -5.93
C ALA A 487 17.81 31.58 -4.57
N HIS A 488 17.08 31.42 -3.47
CA HIS A 488 17.64 31.35 -2.12
C HIS A 488 18.36 30.02 -1.85
N SER A 489 17.70 28.89 -2.11
CA SER A 489 18.16 27.56 -1.65
C SER A 489 18.62 26.61 -2.74
N GLY A 490 18.31 26.88 -4.02
CA GLY A 490 18.51 25.93 -5.13
C GLY A 490 19.89 25.29 -5.20
N ARG A 491 20.96 26.03 -4.91
CA ARG A 491 22.35 25.52 -4.98
C ARG A 491 22.68 24.44 -3.95
N HIS A 492 21.96 24.39 -2.82
CA HIS A 492 22.22 23.46 -1.72
C HIS A 492 21.07 22.48 -1.47
N LEU A 493 19.92 22.66 -2.14
CA LEU A 493 18.79 21.76 -2.04
C LEU A 493 19.21 20.35 -2.48
N VAL A 494 18.91 19.38 -1.62
CA VAL A 494 19.11 17.94 -1.85
C VAL A 494 17.78 17.27 -2.17
N ASP A 495 16.69 17.75 -1.58
CA ASP A 495 15.35 17.18 -1.69
C ASP A 495 14.32 18.31 -1.69
N LEU A 496 13.57 18.41 -2.80
CA LEU A 496 12.54 19.41 -3.01
C LEU A 496 11.21 18.72 -3.33
N ASN A 497 10.20 19.01 -2.52
CA ASN A 497 8.82 18.57 -2.74
C ASN A 497 7.88 19.77 -2.83
N VAL A 498 7.30 19.96 -4.01
CA VAL A 498 6.25 20.96 -4.30
C VAL A 498 5.00 20.29 -4.88
N HIS A 499 4.76 19.03 -4.48
CA HIS A 499 3.63 18.23 -4.91
C HIS A 499 2.31 19.01 -4.81
N ALA A 500 1.58 19.05 -5.91
CA ALA A 500 0.28 19.69 -6.07
C ALA A 500 0.23 21.20 -5.78
N CYS A 501 1.37 21.89 -5.83
CA CYS A 501 1.45 23.34 -5.98
C CYS A 501 1.12 23.71 -7.44
N ARG A 502 -0.17 23.62 -7.78
CA ARG A 502 -0.68 23.64 -9.17
C ARG A 502 -0.52 24.98 -9.90
N HIS A 503 -0.35 26.07 -9.16
CA HIS A 503 -0.25 27.43 -9.69
C HIS A 503 1.21 27.89 -9.91
N ILE A 504 2.18 26.98 -9.79
CA ILE A 504 3.53 27.24 -10.32
C ILE A 504 3.42 27.22 -11.84
N SER A 505 3.65 28.38 -12.47
CA SER A 505 3.50 28.56 -13.90
C SER A 505 4.62 27.88 -14.69
N GLN A 506 4.36 27.62 -15.98
CA GLN A 506 5.39 27.13 -16.91
C GLN A 506 6.62 28.06 -16.91
N GLN A 507 6.39 29.37 -17.00
CA GLN A 507 7.46 30.37 -16.99
C GLN A 507 8.31 30.30 -15.71
N ALA A 508 7.69 30.08 -14.55
CA ALA A 508 8.45 29.98 -13.30
C ALA A 508 9.38 28.76 -13.28
N PHE A 509 8.95 27.62 -13.83
CA PHE A 509 9.83 26.45 -14.00
C PHE A 509 10.96 26.74 -15.00
N GLU A 510 10.65 27.35 -16.14
CA GLU A 510 11.65 27.69 -17.15
C GLU A 510 12.68 28.71 -16.64
N ASP A 511 12.24 29.71 -15.88
CA ASP A 511 13.09 30.70 -15.24
C ASP A 511 13.99 30.06 -14.18
N ALA A 512 13.43 29.17 -13.33
CA ALA A 512 14.20 28.47 -12.30
C ALA A 512 15.23 27.52 -12.93
N PHE A 513 14.86 26.77 -13.97
CA PHE A 513 15.72 25.79 -14.64
C PHE A 513 16.26 26.31 -15.98
N ASN A 514 16.56 27.61 -16.07
CA ASN A 514 17.12 28.20 -17.28
C ASN A 514 18.55 27.67 -17.59
N GLU A 515 19.13 28.07 -18.72
CA GLU A 515 20.45 27.59 -19.17
C GLU A 515 21.61 27.90 -18.21
N LYS A 516 21.46 28.92 -17.34
CA LYS A 516 22.46 29.31 -16.34
C LYS A 516 22.22 28.63 -14.98
N ALA A 517 21.11 27.92 -14.82
CA ALA A 517 20.75 27.25 -13.58
C ALA A 517 21.69 26.06 -13.31
N HIS A 518 22.18 25.97 -12.08
CA HIS A 518 23.03 24.86 -11.65
C HIS A 518 22.74 24.48 -10.21
N TYR A 519 22.25 23.26 -10.01
CA TYR A 519 21.79 22.71 -8.74
C TYR A 519 22.55 21.41 -8.43
N PRO A 520 23.81 21.54 -7.95
CA PRO A 520 24.76 20.42 -7.90
C PRO A 520 24.41 19.37 -6.85
N GLU A 521 23.57 19.68 -5.86
CA GLU A 521 23.25 18.78 -4.75
C GLU A 521 21.87 18.12 -4.85
N LEU A 522 21.00 18.55 -5.78
CA LEU A 522 19.62 18.08 -5.86
C LEU A 522 19.58 16.61 -6.30
N LYS A 523 18.99 15.76 -5.44
CA LYS A 523 18.90 14.30 -5.64
C LYS A 523 17.47 13.82 -5.84
N ARG A 524 16.51 14.46 -5.17
CA ARG A 524 15.09 14.12 -5.26
C ARG A 524 14.27 15.35 -5.57
N LEU A 525 13.40 15.23 -6.57
CA LEU A 525 12.46 16.28 -6.95
C LEU A 525 11.06 15.69 -7.10
N GLU A 526 10.14 16.18 -6.27
CA GLU A 526 8.74 15.79 -6.29
C GLU A 526 7.89 16.99 -6.77
N ILE A 527 7.41 16.91 -8.01
CA ILE A 527 6.64 17.93 -8.72
C ILE A 527 5.33 17.34 -9.28
N SER A 528 4.86 16.23 -8.72
CA SER A 528 3.59 15.63 -9.11
C SER A 528 2.44 16.62 -8.96
N PHE A 529 1.46 16.56 -9.86
CA PHE A 529 0.31 17.45 -9.94
C PHE A 529 0.65 18.95 -10.11
N CYS A 530 1.86 19.26 -10.61
CA CYS A 530 2.16 20.56 -11.21
C CYS A 530 1.79 20.49 -12.70
N GLU A 531 0.62 21.03 -13.07
CA GLU A 531 0.01 20.84 -14.39
C GLU A 531 0.83 21.42 -15.56
N GLU A 532 1.67 22.40 -15.27
CA GLU A 532 2.45 23.15 -16.26
C GLU A 532 3.81 22.50 -16.59
N VAL A 533 4.15 21.37 -15.96
CA VAL A 533 5.41 20.65 -16.22
C VAL A 533 5.34 19.93 -17.56
N THR A 534 6.28 20.24 -18.47
CA THR A 534 6.40 19.67 -19.82
C THR A 534 7.67 18.83 -19.99
N ASP A 535 7.79 18.10 -21.11
CA ASP A 535 9.02 17.39 -21.47
C ASP A 535 10.24 18.34 -21.56
N PHE A 536 10.03 19.58 -22.02
CA PHE A 536 11.08 20.62 -22.07
C PHE A 536 11.59 20.99 -20.68
N ILE A 537 10.68 21.25 -19.73
CA ILE A 537 11.02 21.57 -18.34
C ILE A 537 11.81 20.43 -17.71
N LEU A 538 11.39 19.17 -17.90
CA LEU A 538 12.14 18.03 -17.38
C LEU A 538 13.54 17.92 -18.00
N GLY A 539 13.66 18.13 -19.31
CA GLY A 539 14.98 18.20 -19.97
C GLY A 539 15.88 19.29 -19.36
N SER A 540 15.31 20.44 -19.03
CA SER A 540 16.01 21.53 -18.34
C SER A 540 16.41 21.17 -16.91
N ILE A 541 15.52 20.52 -16.14
CA ILE A 541 15.81 20.01 -14.79
C ILE A 541 17.00 19.05 -14.83
N PHE A 542 17.00 18.08 -15.75
CA PHE A 542 18.08 17.11 -15.87
C PHE A 542 19.43 17.74 -16.22
N ARG A 543 19.44 18.81 -17.05
CA ARG A 543 20.67 19.58 -17.33
C ARG A 543 21.16 20.37 -16.13
N ALA A 544 20.25 20.98 -15.37
CA ALA A 544 20.60 21.81 -14.22
C ALA A 544 21.05 20.97 -13.00
N CYS A 545 20.61 19.71 -12.88
CA CYS A 545 20.76 18.89 -11.68
C CYS A 545 21.63 17.63 -11.93
N PRO A 546 22.96 17.73 -11.90
CA PRO A 546 23.84 16.60 -12.25
C PRO A 546 23.81 15.42 -11.26
N LYS A 547 23.36 15.62 -10.02
CA LYS A 547 23.24 14.56 -9.00
C LYS A 547 21.82 14.03 -8.82
N ILE A 548 20.88 14.41 -9.69
CA ILE A 548 19.49 13.97 -9.59
C ILE A 548 19.40 12.44 -9.71
N LYS A 549 18.57 11.82 -8.87
CA LYS A 549 18.38 10.36 -8.82
C LYS A 549 16.93 9.97 -8.99
N GLU A 550 16.02 10.79 -8.49
CA GLU A 550 14.58 10.49 -8.48
C GLU A 550 13.80 11.76 -8.79
N VAL A 551 12.94 11.68 -9.81
CA VAL A 551 12.00 12.74 -10.18
C VAL A 551 10.60 12.14 -10.26
N ASN A 552 9.65 12.73 -9.54
CA ASN A 552 8.26 12.29 -9.51
C ASN A 552 7.38 13.35 -10.18
N VAL A 553 6.63 12.94 -11.20
CA VAL A 553 5.78 13.77 -12.06
C VAL A 553 4.38 13.21 -12.21
N PHE A 554 3.88 12.51 -11.20
CA PHE A 554 2.55 11.91 -11.24
C PHE A 554 1.49 12.98 -11.48
N GLY A 555 0.61 12.77 -12.45
CA GLY A 555 -0.44 13.75 -12.76
C GLY A 555 0.02 14.96 -13.60
N CYS A 556 1.28 15.02 -14.01
CA CYS A 556 1.77 16.03 -14.98
C CYS A 556 1.44 15.57 -16.42
N MET A 557 0.22 15.85 -16.87
CA MET A 557 -0.31 15.31 -18.14
C MET A 557 0.36 15.85 -19.41
N LYS A 558 1.19 16.90 -19.30
CA LYS A 558 1.96 17.47 -20.41
C LYS A 558 3.32 16.77 -20.61
N VAL A 559 3.72 15.85 -19.74
CA VAL A 559 4.91 15.00 -19.90
C VAL A 559 4.52 13.74 -20.67
N LYS A 560 5.16 13.51 -21.82
CA LYS A 560 4.79 12.42 -22.74
C LYS A 560 6.00 11.59 -23.15
N GLU A 561 7.04 12.24 -23.68
CA GLU A 561 8.17 11.59 -24.35
C GLU A 561 9.52 12.12 -23.87
N VAL A 562 9.62 12.46 -22.58
CA VAL A 562 10.87 12.91 -21.98
C VAL A 562 11.97 11.85 -22.05
N ARG A 563 13.18 12.27 -22.43
CA ARG A 563 14.39 11.45 -22.35
C ARG A 563 14.96 11.53 -20.93
N VAL A 564 15.03 10.39 -20.26
CA VAL A 564 15.53 10.29 -18.87
C VAL A 564 17.00 9.89 -18.90
N PRO A 565 17.90 10.67 -18.26
CA PRO A 565 19.32 10.35 -18.21
C PRO A 565 19.61 9.05 -17.47
N ARG A 566 20.68 8.36 -17.88
CA ARG A 566 21.12 7.11 -17.26
C ARG A 566 21.23 7.18 -15.73
N GLY A 567 20.59 6.22 -15.06
CA GLY A 567 20.62 6.09 -13.59
C GLY A 567 19.68 7.03 -12.84
N VAL A 568 18.86 7.81 -13.54
CA VAL A 568 17.77 8.60 -12.98
C VAL A 568 16.47 7.79 -13.06
N ILE A 569 15.70 7.80 -11.97
CA ILE A 569 14.38 7.20 -11.89
C ILE A 569 13.34 8.30 -12.08
N LEU A 570 12.53 8.18 -13.13
CA LEU A 570 11.36 9.02 -13.35
C LEU A 570 10.09 8.23 -13.00
N VAL A 571 9.28 8.74 -12.07
CA VAL A 571 8.01 8.13 -11.65
C VAL A 571 6.84 9.02 -12.06
N GLY A 572 5.73 8.43 -12.52
CA GLY A 572 4.46 9.12 -12.75
C GLY A 572 4.07 9.31 -14.21
N VAL A 573 4.95 9.01 -15.17
CA VAL A 573 4.62 9.04 -16.60
C VAL A 573 3.98 7.71 -17.00
N PRO A 574 2.71 7.68 -17.43
CA PRO A 574 2.08 6.46 -17.92
C PRO A 574 2.68 6.07 -19.28
N ASN A 575 3.46 4.99 -19.32
CA ASN A 575 3.96 4.41 -20.56
C ASN A 575 3.64 2.91 -20.66
N ALA A 576 3.91 2.29 -21.81
CA ALA A 576 3.64 0.86 -22.03
C ALA A 576 4.41 -0.08 -21.07
N GLN A 577 5.47 0.40 -20.43
CA GLN A 577 6.32 -0.35 -19.50
C GLN A 577 5.91 -0.16 -18.03
N GLY A 578 5.09 0.83 -17.71
CA GLY A 578 4.57 1.11 -16.36
C GLY A 578 4.53 2.61 -16.05
N MET A 579 4.46 2.93 -14.75
CA MET A 579 4.50 4.31 -14.24
C MET A 579 5.92 4.76 -13.90
N ILE A 580 6.95 3.99 -14.26
CA ILE A 580 8.34 4.24 -13.87
C ILE A 580 9.24 4.03 -15.08
N THR A 581 10.13 4.98 -15.33
CA THR A 581 11.14 4.94 -16.39
C THR A 581 12.51 5.11 -15.74
N GLU A 582 13.36 4.08 -15.82
CA GLU A 582 14.78 4.21 -15.50
C GLU A 582 15.49 4.68 -16.77
N GLY A 583 16.23 5.79 -16.68
CA GLY A 583 16.98 6.28 -17.81
C GLY A 583 18.08 5.30 -18.23
N ILE A 584 18.21 5.11 -19.54
CA ILE A 584 19.19 4.20 -20.15
C ILE A 584 20.23 4.92 -21.02
N ASP A 585 19.95 6.19 -21.37
CA ASP A 585 20.75 7.01 -22.28
C ASP A 585 21.61 8.05 -21.56
#